data_AF-A0A0H2S4S2-F1
#
_entry.id   AF-A0A0H2S4S2-F1
#
_cell.length_a   1.000
_cell.length_b   1.000
_cell.length_c   1.000
_cell.angle_alpha   90.00
_cell.angle_beta   90.00
_cell.angle_gamma   90.00
#
_symmetry.space_group_name_H-M   'P 1'
#
loop_
_entity.id
_entity.type
_entity.pdbx_description
1 polymer ?
#
loop_
_entity_poly.entity_id
_entity_poly.type
_entity_poly.pdbx_seq_one_letter_code
_entity_poly.pdbx_strand_id
1 'polypeptide(L)'
;MALPAQIPTLQACNSKNLTRVDNVFVSEGAIQDVVYCNAHPEDRPMKTDHFPIRTIVDCSIPKAEEWPKRNFRAVEWADFIATLREALVVDGVQGEVFSIEELRQTYNKVMAAINTAVNAHVPFVKPSPYQKMWWSKELGVMVVQKRRMQRRAYR
;
A
#
# COMPACT_ATOMS: atom_id res chain seq x y z
N MET A 1 -12.18 16.67 19.74
CA MET A 1 -11.10 17.13 18.83
C MET A 1 -9.78 16.90 19.54
N ALA A 2 -8.78 16.35 18.86
CA ALA A 2 -7.48 16.05 19.46
C ALA A 2 -6.55 17.27 19.49
N LEU A 3 -6.53 18.08 18.43
CA LEU A 3 -5.70 19.29 18.38
C LEU A 3 -6.29 20.38 19.30
N PRO A 4 -5.55 20.85 20.33
CA PRO A 4 -6.05 21.84 21.27
C PRO A 4 -6.49 23.14 20.60
N ALA A 5 -7.40 23.86 21.25
CA ALA A 5 -7.85 25.18 20.80
C ALA A 5 -6.66 26.14 20.56
N GLN A 6 -6.81 27.06 19.61
CA GLN A 6 -5.88 28.19 19.40
C GLN A 6 -4.46 27.84 18.92
N ILE A 7 -4.16 26.58 18.62
CA ILE A 7 -2.88 26.21 18.01
C ILE A 7 -2.88 26.58 16.52
N PRO A 8 -1.96 27.45 16.04
CA PRO A 8 -1.83 27.74 14.62
C PRO A 8 -1.32 26.52 13.86
N THR A 9 -1.89 26.28 12.69
CA THR A 9 -1.48 25.19 11.77
C THR A 9 -0.96 25.75 10.45
N LEU A 10 -1.04 27.07 10.27
CA LEU A 10 -0.63 27.77 9.07
C LEU A 10 -0.02 29.12 9.44
N GLN A 11 0.95 29.56 8.64
CA GLN A 11 1.42 30.93 8.61
C GLN A 11 1.34 31.46 7.18
N ALA A 12 0.45 32.42 6.94
CA ALA A 12 0.19 32.94 5.60
C ALA A 12 1.47 33.48 4.95
N CYS A 13 1.72 33.10 3.70
CA CYS A 13 2.96 33.45 2.98
C CYS A 13 3.24 34.96 2.95
N ASN A 14 2.21 35.78 2.72
CA ASN A 14 2.36 37.23 2.51
C ASN A 14 2.29 38.01 3.83
N SER A 15 1.21 37.86 4.60
CA SER A 15 0.99 38.63 5.83
C SER A 15 1.75 38.11 7.04
N LYS A 16 2.28 36.87 6.97
CA LYS A 16 2.86 36.15 8.11
C LYS A 16 1.90 35.91 9.27
N ASN A 17 0.60 36.12 9.06
CA ASN A 17 -0.43 35.85 10.05
C ASN A 17 -0.47 34.35 10.36
N LEU A 18 -0.61 34.04 11.64
CA LEU A 18 -0.81 32.69 12.14
C LEU A 18 -2.30 32.38 12.18
N THR A 19 -2.70 31.30 11.54
CA THR A 19 -4.10 30.86 11.51
C THR A 19 -4.19 29.36 11.77
N ARG A 20 -5.36 28.92 12.21
CA ARG A 20 -5.70 27.50 12.37
C ARG A 20 -6.72 27.13 11.31
N VAL A 21 -6.24 26.52 10.24
CA VAL A 21 -7.10 26.03 9.15
C VAL A 21 -7.27 24.51 9.21
N ASP A 22 -6.36 23.81 9.87
CA ASP A 22 -6.35 22.36 9.98
C ASP A 22 -6.88 21.91 11.36
N ASN A 23 -7.54 20.76 11.38
CA ASN A 23 -8.11 20.16 12.58
C ASN A 23 -7.85 18.65 12.63
N VAL A 24 -7.74 18.11 13.85
CA VAL A 24 -7.68 16.66 14.09
C VAL A 24 -8.92 16.24 14.84
N PHE A 25 -9.82 15.57 14.12
CA PHE A 25 -11.03 14.98 14.67
C PHE A 25 -10.75 13.56 15.16
N VAL A 26 -11.38 13.21 16.27
CA VAL A 26 -11.25 11.90 16.92
C VAL A 26 -12.59 11.57 17.56
N SER A 27 -12.99 10.31 17.53
CA SER A 27 -14.19 9.83 18.19
C SER A 27 -14.05 9.95 19.72
N GLU A 28 -15.17 10.03 20.42
CA GLU A 28 -15.19 10.09 21.88
C GLU A 28 -14.47 8.90 22.51
N GLY A 29 -14.75 7.69 22.02
CA GLY A 29 -14.09 6.48 22.50
C GLY A 29 -12.68 6.24 21.98
N ALA A 30 -12.02 7.20 21.33
CA ALA A 30 -10.60 7.10 20.96
C ALA A 30 -9.77 8.27 21.48
N ILE A 31 -10.40 9.30 22.08
CA ILE A 31 -9.68 10.45 22.61
C ILE A 31 -8.77 10.05 23.78
N GLN A 32 -9.17 9.05 24.58
CA GLN A 32 -8.37 8.60 25.71
C GLN A 32 -7.05 7.93 25.30
N ASP A 33 -6.97 7.47 24.05
CA ASP A 33 -5.77 6.86 23.48
C ASP A 33 -4.84 7.90 22.85
N VAL A 34 -5.29 9.16 22.69
CA VAL A 34 -4.46 10.25 22.16
C VAL A 34 -3.55 10.79 23.26
N VAL A 35 -2.27 10.42 23.21
CA VAL A 35 -1.24 10.87 24.17
C VAL A 35 -0.77 12.29 23.87
N TYR A 36 -0.76 12.68 22.59
CA TYR A 36 -0.25 13.97 22.16
C TYR A 36 -0.89 14.41 20.84
N CYS A 37 -1.19 15.70 20.70
CA CYS A 37 -1.56 16.29 19.42
C CYS A 37 -1.17 17.77 19.38
N ASN A 38 -0.28 18.16 18.47
CA ASN A 38 0.15 19.55 18.34
C ASN A 38 0.67 19.85 16.92
N ALA A 39 0.69 21.14 16.56
CA ALA A 39 1.43 21.62 15.39
C ALA A 39 2.93 21.65 15.71
N HIS A 40 3.76 21.40 14.70
CA HIS A 40 5.22 21.41 14.77
C HIS A 40 5.79 22.38 13.73
N PRO A 41 5.82 23.69 14.02
CA PRO A 41 6.37 24.69 13.12
C PRO A 41 7.83 24.46 12.73
N GLU A 42 8.61 23.86 13.62
CA GLU A 42 10.02 23.49 13.42
C GLU A 42 10.21 22.41 12.36
N ASP A 43 9.19 21.56 12.16
CA ASP A 43 9.20 20.49 11.16
C ASP A 43 8.65 20.96 9.80
N ARG A 44 8.37 22.26 9.65
CA ARG A 44 7.77 22.83 8.43
C ARG A 44 8.62 22.49 7.18
N PRO A 45 8.03 21.80 6.18
CA PRO A 45 8.69 21.57 4.91
C PRO A 45 9.00 22.86 4.15
N MET A 46 10.00 22.84 3.27
CA MET A 46 10.28 23.98 2.41
C MET A 46 9.10 24.27 1.47
N LYS A 47 8.78 25.56 1.29
CA LYS A 47 7.75 26.09 0.36
C LYS A 47 6.30 25.73 0.69
N THR A 48 5.99 25.41 1.95
CA THR A 48 4.60 25.36 2.43
C THR A 48 4.37 26.39 3.52
N ASP A 49 3.17 26.95 3.54
CA ASP A 49 2.62 27.78 4.59
C ASP A 49 1.91 26.97 5.68
N HIS A 50 1.81 25.64 5.59
CA HIS A 50 1.29 24.82 6.67
C HIS A 50 2.40 24.33 7.62
N PHE A 51 2.02 24.09 8.87
CA PHE A 51 2.82 23.38 9.86
C PHE A 51 2.31 21.94 9.94
N PRO A 52 3.21 20.93 9.95
CA PRO A 52 2.81 19.57 10.25
C PRO A 52 2.11 19.49 11.60
N ILE A 53 1.06 18.67 11.69
CA ILE A 53 0.45 18.29 12.97
C ILE A 53 0.93 16.88 13.29
N ARG A 54 1.47 16.69 14.50
CA ARG A 54 1.87 15.38 15.00
C ARG A 54 0.85 14.94 16.04
N THR A 55 0.29 13.76 15.83
CA THR A 55 -0.59 13.09 16.78
C THR A 55 0.05 11.77 17.19
N ILE A 56 0.19 11.53 18.48
CA ILE A 56 0.66 10.26 19.03
C ILE A 56 -0.55 9.59 19.67
N VAL A 57 -0.85 8.39 19.20
CA VAL A 57 -1.95 7.56 19.71
C VAL A 57 -1.32 6.31 20.32
N ASP A 58 -1.58 6.07 21.60
CA ASP A 58 -1.19 4.85 22.28
C ASP A 58 -2.23 3.77 21.97
N CYS A 59 -1.89 2.93 21.00
CA CYS A 59 -2.74 1.82 20.62
C CYS A 59 -1.90 0.55 20.49
N SER A 60 -2.34 -0.49 21.19
CA SER A 60 -1.79 -1.83 21.02
C SER A 60 -2.40 -2.45 19.76
N ILE A 61 -1.77 -2.22 18.62
CA ILE A 61 -2.15 -2.88 17.36
C ILE A 61 -1.54 -4.27 17.38
N PRO A 62 -2.33 -5.36 17.47
CA PRO A 62 -1.78 -6.68 17.29
C PRO A 62 -1.15 -6.73 15.90
N LYS A 63 0.12 -7.12 15.83
CA LYS A 63 0.80 -7.28 14.56
C LYS A 63 0.10 -8.43 13.83
N ALA A 64 -0.68 -8.11 12.81
CA ALA A 64 -1.26 -9.12 11.95
C ALA A 64 -0.12 -9.93 11.34
N GLU A 65 -0.28 -11.26 11.30
CA GLU A 65 0.62 -12.10 10.55
C GLU A 65 0.54 -11.68 9.07
N GLU A 66 1.66 -11.18 8.56
CA GLU A 66 1.77 -10.86 7.15
C GLU A 66 1.97 -12.17 6.38
N TRP A 67 0.90 -12.63 5.75
CA TRP A 67 0.98 -13.76 4.83
C TRP A 67 1.85 -13.39 3.62
N PRO A 68 2.79 -14.26 3.19
CA PRO A 68 3.61 -14.03 2.02
C PRO A 68 2.73 -13.74 0.79
N LYS A 69 2.86 -12.54 0.22
CA LYS A 69 2.09 -12.14 -0.96
C LYS A 69 2.76 -12.68 -2.21
N ARG A 70 1.98 -13.15 -3.18
CA ARG A 70 2.47 -13.55 -4.51
C ARG A 70 2.73 -12.31 -5.39
N ASN A 71 3.83 -12.31 -6.13
CA ASN A 71 4.24 -11.22 -7.02
C ASN A 71 3.92 -11.54 -8.48
N PHE A 72 2.66 -11.38 -8.87
CA PHE A 72 2.21 -11.61 -10.25
C PHE A 72 2.86 -10.69 -11.30
N ARG A 73 3.49 -9.59 -10.87
CA ARG A 73 4.21 -8.68 -11.78
C ARG A 73 5.58 -9.20 -12.21
N ALA A 74 6.12 -10.20 -11.51
CA ALA A 74 7.44 -10.77 -11.77
C ALA A 74 7.34 -12.19 -12.34
N VAL A 75 6.19 -12.54 -12.93
CA VAL A 75 5.93 -13.85 -13.51
C VAL A 75 6.46 -13.88 -14.94
N GLU A 76 7.24 -14.91 -15.26
CA GLU A 76 7.54 -15.27 -16.65
C GLU A 76 6.33 -16.00 -17.23
N TRP A 77 5.48 -15.26 -17.94
CA TRP A 77 4.17 -15.75 -18.37
C TRP A 77 4.23 -16.92 -19.34
N ALA A 78 5.29 -17.04 -20.14
CA ALA A 78 5.46 -18.16 -21.07
C ALA A 78 5.51 -19.51 -20.33
N ASP A 79 6.35 -19.59 -19.29
CA ASP A 79 6.52 -20.81 -18.49
C ASP A 79 5.28 -21.09 -17.64
N PHE A 80 4.68 -20.04 -17.07
CA PHE A 80 3.42 -20.15 -16.34
C PHE A 80 2.31 -20.76 -17.20
N ILE A 81 2.12 -20.24 -18.43
CA ILE A 81 1.08 -20.72 -19.35
C ILE A 81 1.36 -22.16 -19.80
N ALA A 82 2.63 -22.51 -20.03
CA ALA A 82 3.01 -23.88 -20.39
C ALA A 82 2.59 -24.88 -19.29
N THR A 83 2.97 -24.62 -18.03
CA THR A 83 2.58 -25.47 -16.90
C THR A 83 1.08 -25.49 -16.66
N LEU A 84 0.39 -24.35 -16.81
CA LEU A 84 -1.07 -24.32 -16.67
C LEU A 84 -1.78 -25.19 -17.72
N ARG A 85 -1.33 -25.11 -18.98
CA ARG A 85 -1.89 -25.93 -20.07
C ARG A 85 -1.68 -27.41 -19.80
N GLU A 86 -0.49 -27.80 -19.37
CA GLU A 86 -0.18 -29.18 -19.01
C GLU A 86 -1.09 -29.68 -17.89
N ALA A 87 -1.22 -28.91 -16.80
CA ALA A 87 -2.08 -29.28 -15.67
C ALA A 87 -3.55 -29.42 -16.06
N LEU A 88 -4.07 -28.51 -16.90
CA LEU A 88 -5.46 -28.57 -17.38
C LEU A 88 -5.73 -29.78 -18.28
N VAL A 89 -4.74 -30.24 -19.05
CA VAL A 89 -4.84 -31.45 -19.89
C VAL A 89 -4.82 -32.70 -19.03
N VAL A 90 -3.90 -32.79 -18.05
CA VAL A 90 -3.76 -33.93 -17.14
C VAL A 90 -5.04 -34.15 -16.32
N ASP A 91 -5.66 -33.08 -15.84
CA ASP A 91 -6.86 -33.18 -14.99
C ASP A 91 -8.16 -33.44 -15.78
N GLY A 92 -8.07 -33.47 -17.12
CA GLY A 92 -9.19 -33.80 -18.01
C GLY A 92 -10.36 -32.82 -17.89
N VAL A 93 -10.09 -31.52 -17.91
CA VAL A 93 -11.12 -30.45 -17.84
C VAL A 93 -11.82 -30.27 -19.20
N GLN A 94 -12.23 -31.36 -19.85
CA GLN A 94 -12.88 -31.34 -21.16
C GLN A 94 -14.25 -32.01 -21.10
N GLY A 95 -15.24 -31.39 -21.73
CA GLY A 95 -16.60 -31.90 -21.83
C GLY A 95 -17.67 -30.86 -21.49
N GLU A 96 -18.90 -31.13 -21.90
CA GLU A 96 -20.07 -30.38 -21.45
C GLU A 96 -20.45 -30.80 -20.03
N VAL A 97 -20.93 -29.84 -19.23
CA VAL A 97 -21.32 -30.05 -17.84
C VAL A 97 -22.84 -30.13 -17.77
N PHE A 98 -23.37 -31.24 -17.28
CA PHE A 98 -24.81 -31.51 -17.25
C PHE A 98 -25.39 -31.58 -15.83
N SER A 99 -24.55 -31.49 -14.80
CA SER A 99 -24.99 -31.44 -13.41
C SER A 99 -24.20 -30.46 -12.54
N ILE A 100 -24.80 -30.07 -11.40
CA ILE A 100 -24.15 -29.21 -10.40
C ILE A 100 -22.90 -29.90 -9.81
N GLU A 101 -22.94 -31.22 -9.68
CA GLU A 101 -21.82 -31.97 -9.13
C GLU A 101 -20.64 -32.02 -10.10
N GLU A 102 -20.90 -32.26 -11.39
CA GLU A 102 -19.89 -32.16 -12.44
C GLU A 102 -19.30 -30.75 -12.52
N LEU A 103 -20.12 -29.70 -12.33
CA LEU A 103 -19.64 -28.33 -12.28
C LEU A 103 -18.66 -28.10 -11.13
N ARG A 104 -18.99 -28.59 -9.93
CA ARG A 104 -18.11 -28.47 -8.75
C ARG A 104 -16.80 -29.22 -8.95
N GLN A 105 -16.85 -30.42 -9.51
CA GLN A 105 -15.65 -31.20 -9.81
C GLN A 105 -14.78 -30.50 -10.85
N THR A 106 -15.37 -29.98 -11.91
CA THR A 106 -14.68 -29.20 -12.95
C THR A 106 -14.03 -27.94 -12.34
N TYR A 107 -14.77 -27.20 -11.51
CA TYR A 107 -14.24 -26.04 -10.78
C TYR A 107 -13.02 -26.40 -9.92
N ASN A 108 -13.12 -27.46 -9.13
CA ASN A 108 -12.02 -27.89 -8.26
C ASN A 108 -10.77 -28.26 -9.07
N LYS A 109 -10.93 -28.95 -10.20
CA LYS A 109 -9.84 -29.30 -11.11
C LYS A 109 -9.18 -28.06 -11.72
N VAL A 110 -9.97 -27.11 -12.23
CA VAL A 110 -9.45 -25.85 -12.77
C VAL A 110 -8.68 -25.07 -11.70
N MET A 111 -9.23 -24.96 -10.49
CA MET A 111 -8.56 -24.28 -9.39
C MET A 111 -7.27 -25.00 -8.97
N ALA A 112 -7.25 -26.33 -8.97
CA ALA A 112 -6.05 -27.11 -8.71
C ALA A 112 -4.96 -26.83 -9.76
N ALA A 113 -5.30 -26.86 -11.05
CA ALA A 113 -4.36 -26.56 -12.13
C ALA A 113 -3.79 -25.13 -12.04
N ILE A 114 -4.65 -24.14 -11.74
CA ILE A 114 -4.21 -22.75 -11.51
C ILE A 114 -3.24 -22.69 -10.32
N ASN A 115 -3.58 -23.33 -9.20
CA ASN A 115 -2.72 -23.33 -8.01
C ASN A 115 -1.37 -24.02 -8.27
N THR A 116 -1.34 -25.09 -9.06
CA THR A 116 -0.10 -25.74 -9.50
C THR A 116 0.80 -24.75 -10.25
N ALA A 117 0.27 -24.04 -11.25
CA ALA A 117 1.03 -23.03 -11.98
C ALA A 117 1.47 -21.85 -11.10
N VAL A 118 0.59 -21.37 -10.21
CA VAL A 118 0.90 -20.30 -9.25
C VAL A 118 2.03 -20.69 -8.31
N ASN A 119 1.99 -21.91 -7.77
CA ASN A 119 2.98 -22.38 -6.83
C ASN A 119 4.36 -22.58 -7.48
N ALA A 120 4.39 -23.05 -8.73
CA ALA A 120 5.63 -23.25 -9.49
C ALA A 120 6.27 -21.93 -9.92
N HIS A 121 5.48 -20.98 -10.43
CA HIS A 121 6.02 -19.87 -11.23
C HIS A 121 5.80 -18.47 -10.65
N VAL A 122 4.93 -18.29 -9.66
CA VAL A 122 4.66 -16.98 -9.10
C VAL A 122 5.53 -16.76 -7.86
N PRO A 123 6.60 -15.96 -7.94
CA PRO A 123 7.48 -15.75 -6.80
C PRO A 123 6.74 -15.02 -5.68
N PHE A 124 7.18 -15.23 -4.44
CA PHE A 124 6.72 -14.40 -3.32
C PHE A 124 7.36 -13.00 -3.38
N VAL A 125 6.59 -12.01 -2.95
CA VAL A 125 7.10 -10.66 -2.69
C VAL A 125 8.14 -10.77 -1.58
N LYS A 126 9.31 -10.17 -1.80
CA LYS A 126 10.33 -9.98 -0.76
C LYS A 126 10.07 -8.62 -0.11
N PRO A 127 9.38 -8.54 1.04
CA PRO A 127 9.09 -7.25 1.67
C PRO A 127 10.40 -6.55 2.01
N SER A 128 10.52 -5.28 1.62
CA SER A 128 11.62 -4.41 2.04
C SER A 128 11.05 -3.21 2.79
N PRO A 129 11.66 -2.78 3.91
CA PRO A 129 11.27 -1.55 4.62
C PRO A 129 11.30 -0.30 3.74
N TYR A 130 12.01 -0.35 2.62
CA TYR A 130 12.14 0.74 1.67
C TYR A 130 11.23 0.60 0.45
N GLN A 131 10.41 -0.45 0.39
CA GLN A 131 9.53 -0.75 -0.73
C GLN A 131 8.34 0.21 -0.73
N LYS A 132 8.37 1.19 -1.62
CA LYS A 132 7.26 2.12 -1.80
C LYS A 132 6.16 1.44 -2.63
N MET A 133 4.95 1.35 -2.07
CA MET A 133 3.80 0.65 -2.66
C MET A 133 3.45 1.05 -4.10
N TRP A 134 3.83 2.26 -4.52
CA TRP A 134 3.35 2.88 -5.77
C TRP A 134 4.38 2.89 -6.90
N TRP A 135 5.59 2.33 -6.72
CA TRP A 135 6.64 2.48 -7.73
C TRP A 135 6.72 1.23 -8.58
N SER A 136 6.18 1.32 -9.79
CA SER A 136 6.49 0.37 -10.84
C SER A 136 7.98 0.52 -11.25
N LYS A 137 8.56 -0.48 -11.90
CA LYS A 137 9.97 -0.44 -12.32
C LYS A 137 10.26 0.78 -13.18
N GLU A 138 9.30 1.15 -14.03
CA GLU A 138 9.36 2.28 -14.96
C GLU A 138 9.45 3.62 -14.21
N LEU A 139 8.76 3.74 -13.07
CA LEU A 139 8.78 4.95 -12.22
C LEU A 139 10.08 5.10 -11.42
N GLY A 140 10.86 4.02 -11.25
CA GLY A 140 12.14 4.07 -10.56
C GLY A 140 13.12 5.07 -11.18
N VAL A 141 13.17 5.12 -12.52
CA VAL A 141 14.02 6.06 -13.27
C VAL A 141 13.58 7.51 -13.02
N MET A 142 12.28 7.78 -13.06
CA MET A 142 11.72 9.12 -12.87
C MET A 142 11.96 9.66 -11.45
N VAL A 143 11.93 8.79 -10.44
CA VAL A 143 12.26 9.19 -9.07
C VAL A 143 13.71 9.63 -8.97
N VAL A 144 14.64 8.87 -9.54
CA VAL A 144 16.07 9.20 -9.50
C VAL A 144 16.27 10.57 -10.14
N GLN A 145 15.60 10.84 -11.26
CA GLN A 145 15.59 12.15 -11.90
C GLN A 145 14.98 13.24 -11.00
N LYS A 146 13.82 13.01 -10.39
CA LYS A 146 13.19 13.95 -9.43
C LYS A 146 14.15 14.30 -8.28
N ARG A 147 14.78 13.30 -7.65
CA ARG A 147 15.76 13.52 -6.57
C ARG A 147 16.97 14.30 -7.04
N ARG A 148 17.45 14.06 -8.27
CA ARG A 148 18.53 14.84 -8.88
C ARG A 148 18.12 16.29 -9.10
N MET A 149 16.92 16.54 -9.62
CA MET A 149 16.39 17.89 -9.81
C MET A 149 16.19 18.63 -8.48
N GLN A 150 15.66 17.96 -7.46
CA GLN A 150 15.51 18.52 -6.10
C GLN A 150 16.85 18.95 -5.51
N ARG A 151 17.90 18.13 -5.65
CA ARG A 151 19.26 18.49 -5.20
C ARG A 151 19.85 19.68 -5.95
N ARG A 152 19.53 19.85 -7.24
CA ARG A 152 19.97 21.01 -8.03
C ARG A 152 19.22 22.28 -7.62
N ALA A 153 17.93 22.17 -7.31
CA ALA A 153 17.12 23.28 -6.83
C ALA A 153 17.39 23.69 -5.36
N TYR A 154 18.18 22.88 -4.64
CA TYR A 154 18.65 23.16 -3.27
C TYR A 154 19.93 24.01 -3.24
N ARG A 155 20.61 24.18 -4.39
CA ARG A 155 21.66 25.20 -4.57
C ARG A 155 21.02 26.50 -5.03
#